data_AF-A0A6N8BHW6-F1
#
_entry.id   AF-A0A6N8BHW6-F1
#
_cell.length_a   1.000
_cell.length_b   1.000
_cell.length_c   1.000
_cell.angle_alpha   90.00
_cell.angle_beta   90.00
_cell.angle_gamma   90.00
#
_symmetry.space_group_name_H-M   'P 1'
#
loop_
_entity.id
_entity.type
_entity.pdbx_description
1 polymer ?
#
loop_
_entity_poly.entity_id
_entity_poly.type
_entity_poly.pdbx_seq_one_letter_code
_entity_poly.pdbx_strand_id
1 'polypeptide(L)'
;MKNRISKRYERFIIREEEHVNFYYEKLKEMGVKLPKPVEAAAIFAGFVSGKALDLMSLKDQYKLGIAVENKAVDMYETFIKMADTDPQLADLTDHLWYFMLDEEMHQYWFQEYLSRLEKYND
;
A
#
# COMPACT_ATOMS: atom_id res chain seq x y z
N MET A 1 -20.51 -11.87 -3.84
CA MET A 1 -19.75 -10.62 -4.06
C MET A 1 -19.01 -10.11 -2.82
N LYS A 2 -19.66 -9.98 -1.64
CA LYS A 2 -18.99 -9.53 -0.39
C LYS A 2 -17.69 -10.30 -0.06
N ASN A 3 -17.66 -11.62 -0.22
CA ASN A 3 -16.48 -12.44 0.10
C ASN A 3 -15.23 -12.09 -0.75
N ARG A 4 -15.37 -11.83 -2.07
CA ARG A 4 -14.21 -11.59 -2.94
C ARG A 4 -13.53 -10.23 -2.68
N ILE A 5 -14.32 -9.19 -2.39
CA ILE A 5 -13.79 -7.85 -2.09
C ILE A 5 -13.05 -7.90 -0.76
N SER A 6 -13.67 -8.45 0.29
CA SER A 6 -13.00 -8.61 1.59
C SER A 6 -11.72 -9.43 1.48
N LYS A 7 -11.72 -10.52 0.71
CA LYS A 7 -10.51 -11.32 0.46
C LYS A 7 -9.43 -10.56 -0.30
N ARG A 8 -9.79 -9.61 -1.16
CA ARG A 8 -8.79 -8.75 -1.82
C ARG A 8 -8.13 -7.80 -0.82
N TYR A 9 -8.93 -7.15 0.02
CA TYR A 9 -8.39 -6.28 1.09
C TYR A 9 -7.51 -7.07 2.07
N GLU A 10 -7.90 -8.28 2.47
CA GLU A 10 -7.04 -9.16 3.27
C GLU A 10 -5.68 -9.42 2.58
N ARG A 11 -5.66 -9.59 1.25
CA ARG A 11 -4.41 -9.76 0.49
C ARG A 11 -3.57 -8.49 0.41
N PHE A 12 -4.20 -7.31 0.33
CA PHE A 12 -3.48 -6.04 0.40
C PHE A 12 -2.81 -5.89 1.76
N ILE A 13 -3.55 -6.10 2.86
CA ILE A 13 -3.00 -6.02 4.23
C ILE A 13 -1.75 -6.91 4.38
N ILE A 14 -1.78 -8.14 3.88
CA ILE A 14 -0.63 -9.05 3.97
C ILE A 14 0.60 -8.48 3.22
N ARG A 15 0.40 -7.83 2.06
CA ARG A 15 1.50 -7.18 1.33
C ARG A 15 2.02 -5.94 2.03
N GLU A 16 1.13 -5.10 2.54
CA GLU A 16 1.53 -3.92 3.32
C GLU A 16 2.32 -4.30 4.58
N GLU A 17 1.95 -5.40 5.24
CA GLU A 17 2.71 -5.93 6.38
C GLU A 17 4.12 -6.35 5.97
N GLU A 18 4.30 -6.96 4.78
CA GLU A 18 5.62 -7.30 4.25
C GLU A 18 6.48 -6.04 4.03
N HIS A 19 5.91 -4.98 3.43
CA HIS A 19 6.61 -3.71 3.20
C HIS A 19 7.04 -3.06 4.52
N VAL A 20 6.11 -2.95 5.48
CA VAL A 20 6.40 -2.37 6.80
C VAL A 20 7.48 -3.17 7.53
N ASN A 21 7.40 -4.49 7.52
CA ASN A 21 8.39 -5.34 8.18
C ASN A 21 9.77 -5.19 7.55
N PHE A 22 9.86 -5.08 6.23
CA PHE A 22 11.12 -4.81 5.54
C PHE A 22 11.76 -3.50 6.02
N TYR A 23 11.01 -2.40 6.03
CA TYR A 23 11.54 -1.12 6.50
C TYR A 23 11.90 -1.13 7.98
N TYR A 24 11.09 -1.80 8.80
CA TYR A 24 11.37 -1.94 10.23
C TYR A 24 12.72 -2.62 10.47
N GLU A 25 13.00 -3.73 9.78
CA GLU A 25 14.28 -4.43 9.92
C GLU A 25 15.45 -3.61 9.37
N LYS A 26 15.32 -2.95 8.21
CA LYS A 26 16.38 -2.06 7.68
C LYS A 26 16.70 -0.90 8.63
N LEU A 27 15.70 -0.24 9.19
CA LEU A 27 15.90 0.85 10.15
C LEU A 27 16.51 0.36 11.47
N LYS A 28 16.12 -0.83 11.91
CA LYS A 28 16.70 -1.49 13.09
C LYS A 28 18.17 -1.87 12.86
N GLU A 29 18.54 -2.36 11.68
CA GLU A 29 19.95 -2.59 11.29
C GLU A 29 20.77 -1.31 11.33
N MET A 30 20.17 -0.17 10.99
CA MET A 30 20.79 1.16 11.10
C MET A 30 20.85 1.71 12.54
N GLY A 31 20.41 0.94 13.54
CA GLY A 31 20.41 1.34 14.95
C GLY A 31 19.31 2.33 15.32
N VAL A 32 18.31 2.54 14.46
CA VAL A 32 17.17 3.41 14.75
C VAL A 32 16.26 2.74 15.77
N LYS A 33 15.94 3.44 16.87
CA LYS A 33 14.94 2.97 17.83
C LYS A 33 13.55 3.21 17.28
N LEU A 34 12.88 2.13 16.85
CA LEU A 34 11.51 2.18 16.37
C LEU A 34 10.51 1.71 17.42
N PRO A 35 9.28 2.26 17.45
CA PRO A 35 8.16 1.61 18.11
C PRO A 35 7.87 0.25 17.45
N LYS A 36 7.18 -0.65 18.15
CA LYS A 36 6.90 -2.00 17.62
C LYS A 36 6.14 -1.89 16.27
N PRO A 37 6.39 -2.77 15.29
CA PRO A 37 5.84 -2.66 13.94
C PRO A 37 4.30 -2.59 13.90
N VAL A 38 3.65 -3.19 14.90
CA VAL A 38 2.19 -3.16 15.10
C VAL A 38 1.64 -1.73 15.28
N GLU A 39 2.40 -0.80 15.85
CA GLU A 39 1.96 0.60 16.04
C GLU A 39 2.16 1.48 14.79
N ALA A 40 3.20 1.21 13.99
CA ALA A 40 3.44 1.93 12.74
C ALA A 40 2.48 1.48 11.63
N ALA A 41 2.25 0.17 11.51
CA ALA A 41 1.23 -0.39 10.64
C ALA A 41 -0.18 0.05 11.04
N ALA A 42 -0.43 0.42 12.31
CA ALA A 42 -1.76 0.85 12.77
C ALA A 42 -2.27 2.14 12.12
N ILE A 43 -1.40 2.98 11.53
CA ILE A 43 -1.85 4.19 10.80
C ILE A 43 -2.40 3.80 9.42
N PHE A 44 -1.68 2.95 8.68
CA PHE A 44 -2.14 2.38 7.40
C PHE A 44 -3.32 1.42 7.60
N ALA A 45 -3.21 0.53 8.58
CA ALA A 45 -4.30 -0.32 9.02
C ALA A 45 -5.46 0.52 9.58
N GLY A 46 -5.26 1.73 10.12
CA GLY A 46 -6.36 2.62 10.51
C GLY A 46 -7.24 3.05 9.34
N PHE A 47 -6.63 3.19 8.15
CA PHE A 47 -7.32 3.45 6.89
C PHE A 47 -8.04 2.20 6.34
N VAL A 48 -7.47 1.01 6.58
CA VAL A 48 -7.95 -0.27 6.01
C VAL A 48 -8.83 -1.10 6.98
N SER A 49 -8.72 -0.89 8.29
CA SER A 49 -9.34 -1.69 9.38
C SER A 49 -10.85 -1.48 9.57
N GLY A 50 -11.52 -0.90 8.57
CA GLY A 50 -12.98 -0.93 8.46
C GLY A 50 -13.72 0.16 9.22
N LYS A 51 -13.24 0.68 10.37
CA LYS A 51 -14.03 1.66 11.15
C LYS A 51 -14.33 2.98 10.41
N ALA A 52 -13.41 3.47 9.59
CA ALA A 52 -13.63 4.64 8.74
C ALA A 52 -14.29 4.27 7.40
N LEU A 53 -13.97 3.10 6.84
CA LEU A 53 -14.50 2.61 5.57
C LEU A 53 -15.98 2.17 5.67
N ASP A 54 -16.43 1.67 6.83
CA ASP A 54 -17.81 1.22 7.07
C ASP A 54 -18.85 2.35 6.92
N LEU A 55 -18.43 3.60 7.04
CA LEU A 55 -19.25 4.78 6.83
C LEU A 55 -19.23 5.29 5.37
N MET A 56 -18.30 4.79 4.56
CA MET A 56 -18.10 5.22 3.17
C MET A 56 -18.84 4.31 2.19
N SER A 57 -19.36 4.88 1.10
CA SER A 57 -19.85 4.07 -0.01
C SER A 57 -18.69 3.29 -0.65
N LEU A 58 -18.96 2.13 -1.25
CA LEU A 58 -17.92 1.35 -1.94
C LEU A 58 -17.23 2.16 -3.05
N LYS A 59 -17.95 3.08 -3.69
CA LYS A 59 -17.40 4.02 -4.68
C LYS A 59 -16.34 4.94 -4.06
N ASP A 60 -16.65 5.52 -2.90
CA ASP A 60 -15.73 6.42 -2.21
C ASP A 60 -14.54 5.66 -1.63
N GLN A 61 -14.75 4.42 -1.15
CA GLN A 61 -13.65 3.54 -0.71
C GLN A 61 -12.64 3.28 -1.84
N TYR A 62 -13.11 3.01 -3.07
CA TYR A 62 -12.22 2.80 -4.21
C TYR A 62 -11.49 4.09 -4.64
N LYS A 63 -12.18 5.24 -4.64
CA LYS A 63 -11.53 6.53 -4.93
C LYS A 63 -10.43 6.86 -3.90
N LEU A 64 -10.71 6.58 -2.64
CA LEU A 64 -9.75 6.75 -1.56
C LEU A 64 -8.55 5.81 -1.75
N GLY A 65 -8.79 4.54 -2.06
CA GLY A 65 -7.73 3.58 -2.40
C GLY A 65 -6.85 4.09 -3.54
N ILE A 66 -7.44 4.53 -4.66
CA ILE A 66 -6.69 5.11 -5.79
C ILE A 66 -5.82 6.30 -5.35
N ALA A 67 -6.33 7.17 -4.48
CA ALA A 67 -5.58 8.32 -4.00
C ALA A 67 -4.39 7.92 -3.10
N VAL A 68 -4.57 6.89 -2.25
CA VAL A 68 -3.50 6.33 -1.42
C VAL A 68 -2.44 5.69 -2.29
N GLU A 69 -2.83 4.81 -3.23
CA GLU A 69 -1.84 4.11 -4.06
C GLU A 69 -1.09 5.05 -5.01
N ASN A 70 -1.75 6.07 -5.57
CA ASN A 70 -1.05 7.13 -6.31
C ASN A 70 0.08 7.75 -5.47
N LYS A 71 -0.23 8.07 -4.20
CA LYS A 71 0.74 8.70 -3.32
C LYS A 71 1.88 7.75 -2.96
N ALA A 72 1.57 6.46 -2.76
CA ALA A 72 2.57 5.43 -2.49
C ALA A 72 3.51 5.25 -3.68
N VAL A 73 2.99 5.14 -4.91
CA VAL A 73 3.79 5.06 -6.14
C VAL A 73 4.71 6.28 -6.29
N ASP A 74 4.20 7.50 -6.12
CA ASP A 74 5.03 8.72 -6.16
C ASP A 74 6.18 8.70 -5.14
N MET A 75 5.91 8.16 -3.95
CA MET A 75 6.91 8.04 -2.88
C MET A 75 7.97 6.99 -3.23
N TYR A 76 7.56 5.84 -3.76
CA TYR A 76 8.47 4.79 -4.22
C TYR A 76 9.34 5.28 -5.38
N GLU A 77 8.77 5.92 -6.40
CA GLU A 77 9.54 6.50 -7.50
C GLU A 77 10.61 7.48 -7.00
N THR A 78 10.23 8.34 -6.06
CA THR A 78 11.14 9.33 -5.47
C THR A 78 12.26 8.63 -4.71
N PHE A 79 11.93 7.62 -3.91
CA PHE A 79 12.91 6.91 -3.10
C PHE A 79 13.86 6.08 -3.97
N ILE A 80 13.34 5.40 -5.00
CA ILE A 80 14.14 4.70 -6.00
C ILE A 80 15.14 5.67 -6.65
N LYS A 81 14.68 6.84 -7.14
CA LYS A 81 15.56 7.85 -7.74
C LYS A 81 16.68 8.31 -6.80
N MET A 82 16.43 8.35 -5.48
CA MET A 82 17.44 8.67 -4.48
C MET A 82 18.41 7.50 -4.27
N ALA A 83 17.91 6.28 -4.13
CA ALA A 83 18.68 5.09 -3.79
C ALA A 83 19.52 4.54 -4.94
N ASP A 84 19.01 4.60 -6.19
CA ASP A 84 19.64 4.05 -7.40
C ASP A 84 20.98 4.72 -7.75
N THR A 85 21.28 5.85 -7.11
CA THR A 85 22.57 6.56 -7.25
C THR A 85 23.70 5.96 -6.41
N ASP A 86 23.40 5.09 -5.45
CA ASP A 86 24.37 4.44 -4.57
C ASP A 86 24.38 2.91 -4.78
N PRO A 87 25.45 2.33 -5.36
CA PRO A 87 25.56 0.88 -5.54
C PRO A 87 25.44 0.07 -4.23
N GLN A 88 25.72 0.67 -3.07
CA GLN A 88 25.55 -0.01 -1.77
C GLN A 88 24.08 -0.21 -1.40
N LEU A 89 23.17 0.51 -2.07
CA LEU A 89 21.73 0.43 -1.88
C LEU A 89 21.02 -0.41 -2.95
N ALA A 90 21.76 -1.18 -3.77
CA ALA A 90 21.17 -2.00 -4.82
C ALA A 90 20.09 -2.97 -4.28
N ASP A 91 20.36 -3.66 -3.17
CA ASP A 91 19.38 -4.55 -2.52
C ASP A 91 18.11 -3.82 -2.06
N LEU A 92 18.26 -2.61 -1.50
CA LEU A 92 17.13 -1.77 -1.14
C LEU A 92 16.34 -1.37 -2.39
N THR A 93 17.04 -0.95 -3.44
CA THR A 93 16.45 -0.47 -4.69
C THR A 93 15.61 -1.58 -5.35
N ASP A 94 16.08 -2.82 -5.39
CA ASP A 94 15.33 -3.97 -5.90
C ASP A 94 14.01 -4.16 -5.12
N HIS A 95 14.03 -4.08 -3.79
CA HIS A 95 12.83 -4.19 -2.97
C HIS A 95 11.87 -3.01 -3.19
N LEU A 96 12.37 -1.79 -3.33
CA LEU A 96 11.55 -0.62 -3.63
C LEU A 96 10.80 -0.77 -4.96
N TRP A 97 11.44 -1.35 -5.98
CA TRP A 97 10.78 -1.67 -7.25
C TRP A 97 9.65 -2.69 -7.07
N TYR A 98 9.89 -3.78 -6.32
CA TYR A 98 8.85 -4.78 -6.07
C TYR A 98 7.66 -4.21 -5.31
N PHE A 99 7.91 -3.36 -4.31
CA PHE A 99 6.85 -2.73 -3.54
C PHE A 99 6.06 -1.73 -4.39
N MET A 100 6.73 -0.94 -5.23
CA MET A 100 6.04 -0.05 -6.16
C MET A 100 5.11 -0.82 -7.12
N LEU A 101 5.55 -1.96 -7.64
CA LEU A 101 4.72 -2.82 -8.49
C LEU A 101 3.49 -3.38 -7.75
N ASP A 102 3.62 -3.69 -6.46
CA ASP A 102 2.47 -4.08 -5.64
C ASP A 102 1.44 -2.93 -5.58
N GLU A 103 1.89 -1.69 -5.35
CA GLU A 103 0.98 -0.52 -5.30
C GLU A 103 0.31 -0.20 -6.64
N GLU A 104 1.05 -0.32 -7.75
CA GLU A 104 0.48 -0.19 -9.08
C GLU A 104 -0.61 -1.26 -9.32
N MET A 105 -0.40 -2.49 -8.85
CA MET A 105 -1.39 -3.56 -8.93
C MET A 105 -2.60 -3.34 -8.01
N HIS A 106 -2.41 -2.74 -6.84
CA HIS A 106 -3.48 -2.32 -5.94
C HIS A 106 -4.33 -1.23 -6.61
N GLN A 107 -3.66 -0.20 -7.14
CA GLN A 107 -4.26 0.93 -7.83
C GLN A 107 -5.09 0.48 -9.03
N TYR A 108 -4.51 -0.36 -9.90
CA TYR A 108 -5.21 -0.89 -11.06
C TYR A 108 -6.47 -1.65 -10.67
N TRP A 109 -6.41 -2.43 -9.59
CA TRP A 109 -7.58 -3.14 -9.09
C TRP A 109 -8.69 -2.18 -8.65
N PHE A 110 -8.37 -1.10 -7.94
CA PHE A 110 -9.37 -0.11 -7.54
C PHE A 110 -9.97 0.61 -8.76
N GLN A 111 -9.15 1.03 -9.72
CA GLN A 111 -9.60 1.70 -10.94
C GLN A 111 -10.55 0.82 -11.75
N GLU A 112 -10.17 -0.44 -11.96
CA GLU A 112 -10.97 -1.41 -12.71
C GLU A 112 -12.33 -1.64 -12.04
N TYR A 113 -12.36 -1.80 -10.71
CA TYR A 113 -13.61 -2.05 -9.98
C TYR A 113 -14.49 -0.82 -9.83
N LEU A 114 -13.90 0.36 -9.70
CA LEU A 114 -14.63 1.62 -9.76
C LEU A 114 -15.30 1.78 -11.13
N SER A 115 -14.57 1.55 -12.22
CA SER A 115 -15.12 1.65 -13.58
C SER A 115 -16.28 0.68 -13.82
N ARG A 116 -16.20 -0.54 -13.26
CA ARG A 116 -17.30 -1.51 -13.29
C ARG A 116 -18.51 -0.98 -12.53
N LEU A 117 -18.32 -0.49 -11.31
CA LEU A 117 -19.42 0.07 -10.52
C LEU A 117 -20.10 1.24 -11.23
N GLU A 118 -19.36 2.09 -11.92
CA GLU A 118 -19.93 3.22 -12.66
C GLU A 118 -20.73 2.76 -13.87
N LYS A 119 -20.22 1.80 -14.65
CA LYS A 119 -20.92 1.24 -15.82
C LYS A 119 -22.21 0.47 -15.50
N TYR A 120 -22.37 -0.04 -14.27
CA TYR A 120 -23.59 -0.74 -13.85
C TYR A 120 -24.67 0.18 -13.26
N ASN A 121 -24.37 1.46 -13.03
CA ASN A 121 -25.29 2.45 -12.49
C ASN A 121 -25.79 3.47 -13.54
N ASP A 122 -25.39 3.31 -14.81
CA ASP A 122 -25.92 3.97 -16.01
C ASP A 122 -26.89 3.02 -16.74
#